data_AF-A0A9J7BIT2-F1
#
_entry.id   AF-A0A9J7BIT2-F1
#
_cell.length_a   1.000
_cell.length_b   1.000
_cell.length_c   1.000
_cell.angle_alpha   90.00
_cell.angle_beta   90.00
_cell.angle_gamma   90.00
#
_symmetry.space_group_name_H-M   'P 1'
#
loop_
_entity.id
_entity.type
_entity.pdbx_description
1 polymer ?
#
loop_
_entity_poly.entity_id
_entity_poly.type
_entity_poly.pdbx_seq_one_letter_code
_entity_poly.pdbx_strand_id
1 'polypeptide(L)'
;MHTPFDPDWLDRRIKERTDQRLADRLRNRDPNVVSIDATQFARQLSDLSMTLMHKVEREAPQNVPPSLVVDTGVILRQLNETYNLILFVNAEDTRFRQPGYRLPYSFVILPLVRTMIDGFYNCTALLDDPSRCRTFRISGYYRVRETLLADEAAHGHDANWTSYLQATRTRLENGLRAESLTHADLDNKRNKWPLLGAYLESTPDTAHKQMLRKLTLGFWKEYSSISHASFDGLASMVPFICPDKVKHDERELFDDVADRHIAMHIGRTAGVLLCLLTDIQHFFKFDGADIDGRLSKIWAAIIPMLEVRELFDFRYKDLLKHPLP
;
A
#
# COMPACT_ATOMS: atom_id res chain seq x y z
N MET A 1 53.17 23.75 -1.42
CA MET A 1 52.28 23.73 -0.24
C MET A 1 50.98 23.07 -0.66
N HIS A 2 50.76 21.82 -0.29
CA HIS A 2 49.45 21.18 -0.44
C HIS A 2 48.59 21.68 0.72
N THR A 3 47.58 22.49 0.41
CA THR A 3 46.53 22.83 1.36
C THR A 3 45.89 21.52 1.81
N PRO A 4 45.75 21.25 3.13
CA PRO A 4 45.11 20.02 3.58
C PRO A 4 43.69 19.96 3.01
N PHE A 5 43.33 18.83 2.42
CA PHE A 5 41.94 18.58 2.02
C PHE A 5 41.09 18.61 3.28
N ASP A 6 40.29 19.66 3.43
CA ASP A 6 39.32 19.78 4.52
C ASP A 6 38.24 18.71 4.31
N PRO A 7 38.17 17.67 5.15
CA PRO A 7 37.18 16.60 4.99
C PRO A 7 35.75 17.14 5.03
N ASP A 8 35.54 18.21 5.80
CA ASP A 8 34.22 18.81 6.02
C ASP A 8 33.81 19.76 4.88
N TRP A 9 34.73 20.09 3.98
CA TRP A 9 34.42 20.95 2.83
C TRP A 9 33.45 20.28 1.86
N LEU A 10 33.62 18.98 1.60
CA LEU A 10 32.75 18.25 0.69
C LEU A 10 31.34 18.17 1.25
N ASP A 11 31.21 17.84 2.53
CA ASP A 11 29.92 17.73 3.22
C ASP A 11 29.21 19.08 3.30
N ARG A 12 29.94 20.17 3.62
CA ARG A 12 29.39 21.53 3.58
C ARG A 12 28.89 21.90 2.19
N ARG A 13 29.67 21.59 1.14
CA ARG A 13 29.31 21.94 -0.24
C ARG A 13 28.14 21.08 -0.78
N ILE A 14 28.03 19.82 -0.35
CA ILE A 14 26.87 18.98 -0.62
C ILE A 14 25.64 19.59 0.05
N LYS A 15 25.73 19.94 1.34
CA LYS A 15 24.65 20.56 2.09
C LYS A 15 24.19 21.89 1.48
N GLU A 16 25.11 22.79 1.15
CA GLU A 16 24.78 24.07 0.51
C GLU A 16 24.06 23.88 -0.83
N ARG A 17 24.51 22.96 -1.68
CA ARG A 17 23.82 22.64 -2.94
C ARG A 17 22.44 22.05 -2.71
N THR A 18 22.30 21.21 -1.70
CA THR A 18 21.02 20.62 -1.30
C THR A 18 20.04 21.71 -0.85
N ASP A 19 20.47 22.60 0.05
CA ASP A 19 19.64 23.69 0.58
C ASP A 19 19.26 24.68 -0.54
N GLN A 20 20.20 24.98 -1.44
CA GLN A 20 19.94 25.83 -2.60
C GLN A 20 18.89 25.21 -3.55
N ARG A 21 19.00 23.91 -3.87
CA ARG A 21 18.01 23.20 -4.69
C ARG A 21 16.62 23.20 -4.07
N LEU A 22 16.53 23.00 -2.75
CA LEU A 22 15.26 23.09 -2.04
C LEU A 22 14.67 24.50 -2.13
N ALA A 23 15.49 25.53 -1.92
CA ALA A 23 15.06 26.92 -2.01
C ALA A 23 14.60 27.32 -3.43
N ASP A 24 15.34 26.92 -4.46
CA ASP A 24 14.96 27.13 -5.87
C ASP A 24 13.63 26.46 -6.20
N ARG A 25 13.41 25.22 -5.73
CA ARG A 25 12.15 24.49 -5.91
C ARG A 25 10.96 25.18 -5.25
N LEU A 26 11.11 25.62 -4.00
CA LEU A 26 10.04 26.32 -3.29
C LEU A 26 9.69 27.66 -3.95
N ARG A 27 10.66 28.36 -4.54
CA ARG A 27 10.44 29.62 -5.27
C ARG A 27 9.70 29.43 -6.59
N ASN A 28 9.96 28.34 -7.30
CA ASN A 28 9.42 28.10 -8.65
C ASN A 28 8.08 27.37 -8.65
N ARG A 29 7.48 27.16 -7.48
CA ARG A 29 6.20 26.45 -7.37
C ARG A 29 5.07 27.22 -8.05
N ASP A 30 4.38 26.56 -8.98
CA ASP A 30 3.18 27.12 -9.61
C ASP A 30 2.08 27.34 -8.55
N PRO A 31 1.66 28.60 -8.31
CA PRO A 31 0.66 28.91 -7.28
C PRO A 31 -0.74 28.39 -7.61
N ASN A 32 -1.01 28.01 -8.86
CA ASN A 32 -2.31 27.47 -9.28
C ASN A 32 -2.45 25.96 -9.00
N VAL A 33 -1.36 25.29 -8.62
CA VAL A 33 -1.39 23.87 -8.28
C VAL A 33 -1.87 23.72 -6.83
N VAL A 34 -2.94 22.96 -6.64
CA VAL A 34 -3.47 22.63 -5.30
C VAL A 34 -2.35 22.04 -4.44
N SER A 35 -1.99 22.76 -3.39
CA SER A 35 -1.03 22.30 -2.38
C SER A 35 -1.75 21.56 -1.27
N ILE A 36 -1.23 20.41 -0.89
CA ILE A 36 -1.69 19.68 0.28
C ILE A 36 -0.53 19.53 1.24
N ASP A 37 -0.77 19.88 2.50
CA ASP A 37 0.20 19.79 3.56
C ASP A 37 0.24 18.36 4.12
N ALA A 38 1.27 17.61 3.73
CA ALA A 38 1.48 16.24 4.19
C ALA A 38 1.63 16.14 5.71
N THR A 39 2.04 17.21 6.41
CA THR A 39 2.17 17.19 7.88
C THR A 39 0.82 17.04 8.58
N GLN A 40 -0.27 17.38 7.90
CA GLN A 40 -1.63 17.28 8.43
C GLN A 40 -2.22 15.88 8.36
N PHE A 41 -1.65 14.98 7.55
CA PHE A 41 -2.19 13.62 7.41
C PHE A 41 -1.14 12.52 7.54
N ALA A 42 0.10 12.72 7.09
CA ALA A 42 1.00 11.60 6.82
C ALA A 42 1.35 10.77 8.06
N ARG A 43 1.91 11.42 9.07
CA ARG A 43 2.21 10.76 10.35
C ARG A 43 0.94 10.35 11.09
N GLN A 44 -0.08 11.22 11.07
CA GLN A 44 -1.34 11.00 11.78
C GLN A 44 -2.06 9.73 11.29
N LEU A 45 -1.99 9.45 9.98
CA LEU A 45 -2.56 8.28 9.35
C LEU A 45 -1.82 7.00 9.75
N SER A 46 -0.48 7.00 9.75
CA SER A 46 0.30 5.85 10.24
C SER A 46 0.01 5.58 11.72
N ASP A 47 0.01 6.63 12.55
CA ASP A 47 -0.27 6.50 13.98
C ASP A 47 -1.71 5.99 14.22
N LEU A 48 -2.67 6.38 13.38
CA LEU A 48 -4.05 5.91 13.46
C LEU A 48 -4.19 4.44 13.03
N SER A 49 -3.48 4.05 11.97
CA SER A 49 -3.39 2.67 11.52
C SER A 49 -2.88 1.76 12.64
N MET A 50 -1.79 2.15 13.30
CA MET A 50 -1.25 1.42 14.46
C MET A 50 -2.23 1.38 15.64
N THR A 51 -2.96 2.48 15.87
CA THR A 51 -4.01 2.54 16.91
C THR A 51 -5.12 1.52 16.62
N LEU A 52 -5.65 1.51 15.40
CA LEU A 52 -6.71 0.58 14.98
C LEU A 52 -6.23 -0.87 14.98
N MET A 53 -5.01 -1.13 14.53
CA MET A 53 -4.38 -2.44 14.59
C MET A 53 -4.32 -2.98 16.02
N HIS A 54 -3.83 -2.20 16.98
CA HIS A 54 -3.82 -2.62 18.40
C HIS A 54 -5.23 -2.87 18.94
N LYS A 55 -6.23 -2.10 18.48
CA LYS A 55 -7.63 -2.31 18.88
C LYS A 55 -8.23 -3.57 18.27
N VAL A 56 -7.96 -3.85 16.99
CA VAL A 56 -8.33 -5.11 16.34
C VAL A 56 -7.76 -6.27 17.14
N GLU A 57 -6.48 -6.26 17.48
CA GLU A 57 -5.84 -7.37 18.22
C GLU A 57 -6.38 -7.55 19.65
N ARG A 58 -6.75 -6.45 20.32
CA ARG A 58 -7.14 -6.48 21.75
C ARG A 58 -8.64 -6.61 22.00
N GLU A 59 -9.46 -5.94 21.20
CA GLU A 59 -10.88 -5.71 21.47
C GLU A 59 -11.78 -6.56 20.54
N ALA A 60 -11.35 -6.86 19.31
CA ALA A 60 -12.15 -7.65 18.37
C ALA A 60 -12.34 -9.14 18.71
N PRO A 61 -11.39 -9.88 19.32
CA PRO A 61 -11.48 -11.35 19.45
C PRO A 61 -12.74 -11.88 20.13
N GLN A 62 -13.45 -11.04 20.89
CA GLN A 62 -14.67 -11.43 21.59
C GLN A 62 -15.87 -11.63 20.66
N ASN A 63 -15.88 -11.01 19.48
CA ASN A 63 -17.09 -10.85 18.66
C ASN A 63 -16.95 -11.34 17.22
N VAL A 64 -15.76 -11.80 16.81
CA VAL A 64 -15.49 -12.22 15.42
C VAL A 64 -14.61 -13.48 15.36
N PRO A 65 -14.57 -14.19 14.22
CA PRO A 65 -13.65 -15.32 14.05
C PRO A 65 -12.20 -14.91 14.34
N PRO A 66 -11.40 -15.72 15.07
CA PRO A 66 -10.01 -15.41 15.36
C PRO A 66 -9.16 -15.13 14.11
N SER A 67 -9.44 -15.83 13.00
CA SER A 67 -8.77 -15.61 11.72
C SER A 67 -9.04 -14.22 11.15
N LEU A 68 -10.23 -13.64 11.34
CA LEU A 68 -10.52 -12.27 10.92
C LEU A 68 -9.60 -11.26 11.60
N VAL A 69 -9.37 -11.45 12.91
CA VAL A 69 -8.50 -10.58 13.72
C VAL A 69 -7.07 -10.64 13.19
N VAL A 70 -6.55 -11.87 13.00
CA VAL A 70 -5.17 -12.08 12.52
C VAL A 70 -5.00 -11.56 11.10
N ASP A 71 -5.93 -11.88 10.19
CA ASP A 71 -5.85 -11.47 8.78
C ASP A 71 -5.95 -9.95 8.64
N THR A 72 -6.92 -9.32 9.30
CA THR A 72 -7.05 -7.86 9.31
C THR A 72 -5.81 -7.20 9.89
N GLY A 73 -5.30 -7.70 11.02
CA GLY A 73 -4.11 -7.17 11.67
C GLY A 73 -2.85 -7.27 10.81
N VAL A 74 -2.60 -8.43 10.19
CA VAL A 74 -1.44 -8.65 9.30
C VAL A 74 -1.54 -7.78 8.04
N ILE A 75 -2.70 -7.74 7.39
CA ILE A 75 -2.90 -6.90 6.20
C ILE A 75 -2.68 -5.43 6.57
N LEU A 76 -3.29 -4.96 7.66
CA LEU A 76 -3.16 -3.57 8.09
C LEU A 76 -1.71 -3.19 8.41
N ARG A 77 -0.95 -4.08 9.08
CA ARG A 77 0.50 -3.89 9.30
C ARG A 77 1.25 -3.76 7.99
N GLN A 78 1.03 -4.68 7.05
CA GLN A 78 1.69 -4.63 5.74
C GLN A 78 1.38 -3.32 4.99
N LEU A 79 0.12 -2.88 5.01
CA LEU A 79 -0.27 -1.65 4.31
C LEU A 79 0.29 -0.40 5.00
N ASN A 80 0.37 -0.41 6.34
CA ASN A 80 0.99 0.67 7.09
C ASN A 80 2.49 0.79 6.79
N GLU A 81 3.21 -0.32 6.80
CA GLU A 81 4.65 -0.33 6.48
C GLU A 81 4.91 0.01 5.01
N THR A 82 4.02 -0.41 4.12
CA THR A 82 4.08 -0.01 2.71
C THR A 82 3.90 1.50 2.56
N TYR A 83 2.92 2.07 3.25
CA TYR A 83 2.68 3.51 3.28
C TYR A 83 3.88 4.26 3.84
N ASN A 84 4.42 3.81 4.98
CA ASN A 84 5.60 4.40 5.63
C ASN A 84 6.84 4.32 4.75
N LEU A 85 7.03 3.22 4.00
CA LEU A 85 8.13 3.09 3.04
C LEU A 85 8.00 4.12 1.92
N ILE A 86 6.80 4.30 1.37
CA ILE A 86 6.54 5.29 0.31
C ILE A 86 6.80 6.71 0.84
N LEU A 87 6.36 7.02 2.06
CA LEU A 87 6.68 8.29 2.71
C LEU A 87 8.19 8.45 2.94
N PHE A 88 8.85 7.42 3.46
CA PHE A 88 10.28 7.45 3.77
C PHE A 88 11.11 7.72 2.53
N VAL A 89 10.89 6.98 1.43
CA VAL A 89 11.63 7.16 0.17
C VAL A 89 11.42 8.58 -0.38
N ASN A 90 10.24 9.15 -0.18
CA ASN A 90 9.87 10.46 -0.74
C ASN A 90 9.98 11.63 0.23
N ALA A 91 10.43 11.39 1.48
CA ALA A 91 10.64 12.44 2.46
C ALA A 91 11.75 13.40 1.98
N GLU A 92 11.62 14.68 2.28
CA GLU A 92 12.63 15.68 1.90
C GLU A 92 14.02 15.30 2.41
N ASP A 93 14.12 14.87 3.67
CA ASP A 93 15.38 14.39 4.25
C ASP A 93 15.99 13.25 3.43
N THR A 94 15.18 12.30 2.96
CA THR A 94 15.68 11.18 2.14
C THR A 94 16.11 11.67 0.76
N ARG A 95 15.23 12.40 0.07
CA ARG A 95 15.44 12.82 -1.32
C ARG A 95 16.62 13.77 -1.49
N PHE A 96 16.84 14.63 -0.51
CA PHE A 96 17.76 15.75 -0.60
C PHE A 96 19.04 15.56 0.24
N ARG A 97 18.98 14.77 1.32
CA ARG A 97 20.11 14.62 2.25
C ARG A 97 20.79 13.25 2.19
N GLN A 98 20.23 12.26 1.50
CA GLN A 98 20.85 10.93 1.38
C GLN A 98 21.66 10.81 0.08
N PRO A 99 23.00 10.61 0.14
CA PRO A 99 23.85 10.52 -1.04
C PRO A 99 23.48 9.36 -2.00
N GLY A 100 22.85 8.31 -1.47
CA GLY A 100 22.42 7.15 -2.24
C GLY A 100 21.07 7.29 -2.92
N TYR A 101 20.29 8.34 -2.65
CA TYR A 101 18.97 8.51 -3.23
C TYR A 101 19.03 8.78 -4.74
N ARG A 102 18.08 8.21 -5.48
CA ARG A 102 17.90 8.44 -6.91
C ARG A 102 16.41 8.60 -7.20
N LEU A 103 16.06 9.55 -8.06
CA LEU A 103 14.66 9.80 -8.46
C LEU A 103 13.90 8.54 -8.91
N PRO A 104 14.49 7.60 -9.69
CA PRO A 104 13.82 6.35 -10.05
C PRO A 104 13.25 5.56 -8.86
N TYR A 105 13.85 5.66 -7.66
CA TYR A 105 13.37 4.96 -6.47
C TYR A 105 11.93 5.36 -6.11
N SER A 106 11.54 6.61 -6.37
CA SER A 106 10.17 7.08 -6.14
C SER A 106 9.13 6.44 -7.08
N PHE A 107 9.57 5.94 -8.23
CA PHE A 107 8.70 5.39 -9.27
C PHE A 107 8.69 3.86 -9.30
N VAL A 108 9.84 3.22 -9.05
CA VAL A 108 9.93 1.75 -9.01
C VAL A 108 9.23 1.14 -7.78
N ILE A 109 8.89 1.96 -6.78
CA ILE A 109 8.07 1.53 -5.62
C ILE A 109 6.56 1.64 -5.88
N LEU A 110 6.12 2.22 -6.99
CA LEU A 110 4.69 2.36 -7.31
C LEU A 110 3.92 1.04 -7.48
N PRO A 111 4.53 -0.10 -7.85
CA PRO A 111 3.87 -1.41 -7.73
C PRO A 111 3.34 -1.70 -6.33
N LEU A 112 3.92 -1.12 -5.27
CA LEU A 112 3.44 -1.30 -3.91
C LEU A 112 2.06 -0.67 -3.67
N VAL A 113 1.66 0.34 -4.46
CA VAL A 113 0.30 0.88 -4.39
C VAL A 113 -0.71 -0.17 -4.87
N ARG A 114 -0.35 -1.00 -5.86
CA ARG A 114 -1.17 -2.15 -6.25
C ARG A 114 -1.32 -3.15 -5.10
N THR A 115 -0.23 -3.44 -4.39
CA THR A 115 -0.27 -4.26 -3.17
C THR A 115 -1.22 -3.67 -2.13
N MET A 116 -1.26 -2.34 -1.96
CA MET A 116 -2.22 -1.68 -1.06
C MET A 116 -3.68 -1.86 -1.52
N ILE A 117 -3.95 -1.77 -2.82
CA ILE A 117 -5.30 -2.02 -3.38
C ILE A 117 -5.71 -3.49 -3.18
N ASP A 118 -4.81 -4.45 -3.38
CA ASP A 118 -5.08 -5.87 -3.14
C ASP A 118 -5.30 -6.15 -1.64
N GLY A 119 -4.51 -5.54 -0.76
CA GLY A 119 -4.72 -5.62 0.68
C GLY A 119 -6.04 -4.98 1.12
N PHE A 120 -6.39 -3.82 0.56
CA PHE A 120 -7.68 -3.18 0.75
C PHE A 120 -8.81 -4.14 0.36
N TYR A 121 -8.77 -4.69 -0.86
CA TYR A 121 -9.74 -5.68 -1.33
C TYR A 121 -9.87 -6.86 -0.37
N ASN A 122 -8.75 -7.50 -0.02
CA ASN A 122 -8.78 -8.70 0.81
C ASN A 122 -9.38 -8.37 2.19
N CYS A 123 -8.95 -7.28 2.80
CA CYS A 123 -9.45 -6.89 4.12
C CYS A 123 -10.93 -6.52 4.08
N THR A 124 -11.35 -5.65 3.17
CA THR A 124 -12.76 -5.22 3.10
C THR A 124 -13.69 -6.35 2.68
N ALA A 125 -13.24 -7.31 1.87
CA ALA A 125 -14.01 -8.51 1.56
C ALA A 125 -14.22 -9.44 2.77
N LEU A 126 -13.26 -9.46 3.71
CA LEU A 126 -13.37 -10.18 4.98
C LEU A 126 -14.26 -9.43 5.97
N LEU A 127 -14.22 -8.10 6.00
CA LEU A 127 -15.12 -7.28 6.82
C LEU A 127 -16.56 -7.31 6.30
N ASP A 128 -16.76 -7.32 4.98
CA ASP A 128 -18.07 -7.44 4.31
C ASP A 128 -18.76 -8.77 4.67
N ASP A 129 -17.98 -9.85 4.82
CA ASP A 129 -18.48 -11.17 5.18
C ASP A 129 -17.41 -11.99 5.91
N PRO A 130 -17.42 -11.96 7.26
CA PRO A 130 -16.47 -12.68 8.10
C PRO A 130 -16.43 -14.20 7.88
N SER A 131 -17.50 -14.79 7.32
CA SER A 131 -17.50 -16.23 7.03
C SER A 131 -16.46 -16.62 5.96
N ARG A 132 -16.02 -15.65 5.15
CA ARG A 132 -15.02 -15.87 4.08
C ARG A 132 -13.60 -16.05 4.61
N CYS A 133 -13.32 -15.80 5.89
CA CYS A 133 -11.99 -16.01 6.48
C CYS A 133 -11.46 -17.43 6.24
N ARG A 134 -12.35 -18.43 6.35
CA ARG A 134 -11.97 -19.83 6.09
C ARG A 134 -11.52 -20.05 4.65
N THR A 135 -12.27 -19.51 3.70
CA THR A 135 -11.96 -19.56 2.26
C THR A 135 -10.65 -18.84 1.93
N PHE A 136 -10.39 -17.70 2.56
CA PHE A 136 -9.14 -16.95 2.42
C PHE A 136 -7.94 -17.82 2.84
N ARG A 137 -8.00 -18.42 4.02
CA ARG A 137 -6.95 -19.31 4.55
C ARG A 137 -6.76 -20.57 3.71
N ILE A 138 -7.84 -21.23 3.32
CA ILE A 138 -7.78 -22.41 2.44
C ILE A 138 -7.10 -22.08 1.11
N SER A 139 -7.45 -20.95 0.50
CA SER A 139 -6.81 -20.54 -0.76
C SER A 139 -5.32 -20.28 -0.59
N GLY A 140 -4.88 -19.75 0.56
CA GLY A 140 -3.47 -19.59 0.87
C GLY A 140 -2.74 -20.93 0.99
N TYR A 141 -3.27 -21.84 1.80
CA TYR A 141 -2.68 -23.18 1.97
C TYR A 141 -2.70 -24.02 0.70
N TYR A 142 -3.75 -23.91 -0.12
CA TYR A 142 -3.81 -24.54 -1.43
C TYR A 142 -2.62 -24.10 -2.29
N ARG A 143 -2.36 -22.79 -2.42
CA ARG A 143 -1.21 -22.29 -3.20
C ARG A 143 0.12 -22.78 -2.65
N VAL A 144 0.30 -22.76 -1.33
CA VAL A 144 1.51 -23.29 -0.68
C VAL A 144 1.71 -24.77 -1.00
N ARG A 145 0.64 -25.57 -0.96
CA ARG A 145 0.70 -27.00 -1.31
C ARG A 145 1.05 -27.22 -2.78
N GLU A 146 0.40 -26.50 -3.71
CA GLU A 146 0.68 -26.66 -5.14
C GLU A 146 2.14 -26.28 -5.47
N THR A 147 2.66 -25.21 -4.86
CA THR A 147 4.08 -24.84 -4.99
C THR A 147 4.99 -25.93 -4.40
N LEU A 148 4.69 -26.44 -3.20
CA LEU A 148 5.46 -27.52 -2.60
C LEU A 148 5.49 -28.78 -3.48
N LEU A 149 4.35 -29.18 -4.05
CA LEU A 149 4.28 -30.34 -4.94
C LEU A 149 5.09 -30.13 -6.22
N ALA A 150 5.04 -28.92 -6.80
CA ALA A 150 5.85 -28.57 -7.97
C ALA A 150 7.35 -28.60 -7.65
N ASP A 151 7.75 -28.01 -6.52
CA ASP A 151 9.14 -27.96 -6.08
C ASP A 151 9.67 -29.36 -5.71
N GLU A 152 8.86 -30.20 -5.07
CA GLU A 152 9.20 -31.60 -4.79
C GLU A 152 9.40 -32.42 -6.08
N ALA A 153 8.53 -32.21 -7.08
CA ALA A 153 8.67 -32.88 -8.37
C ALA A 153 9.94 -32.43 -9.12
N ALA A 154 10.28 -31.14 -9.06
CA ALA A 154 11.44 -30.57 -9.73
C ALA A 154 12.76 -30.86 -9.00
N HIS A 155 12.77 -30.82 -7.67
CA HIS A 155 13.98 -30.74 -6.85
C HIS A 155 14.07 -31.79 -5.74
N GLY A 156 13.11 -32.71 -5.60
CA GLY A 156 13.09 -33.69 -4.52
C GLY A 156 14.26 -34.69 -4.50
N HIS A 157 15.00 -34.79 -5.60
CA HIS A 157 16.22 -35.59 -5.71
C HIS A 157 17.50 -34.81 -5.34
N ASP A 158 17.43 -33.50 -5.20
CA ASP A 158 18.57 -32.65 -4.85
C ASP A 158 18.68 -32.51 -3.33
N ALA A 159 19.80 -32.99 -2.79
CA ALA A 159 20.09 -32.91 -1.36
C ALA A 159 20.10 -31.46 -0.83
N ASN A 160 20.43 -30.47 -1.68
CA ASN A 160 20.45 -29.05 -1.30
C ASN A 160 19.04 -28.51 -0.99
N TRP A 161 18.00 -29.11 -1.57
CA TRP A 161 16.61 -28.69 -1.39
C TRP A 161 15.91 -29.39 -0.23
N THR A 162 16.50 -30.47 0.31
CA THR A 162 15.83 -31.32 1.31
C THR A 162 15.37 -30.54 2.54
N SER A 163 16.22 -29.67 3.09
CA SER A 163 15.88 -28.87 4.27
C SER A 163 14.77 -27.85 3.99
N TYR A 164 14.80 -27.19 2.82
CA TYR A 164 13.78 -26.25 2.38
C TYR A 164 12.42 -26.95 2.20
N LEU A 165 12.38 -28.05 1.45
CA LEU A 165 11.15 -28.80 1.19
C LEU A 165 10.56 -29.36 2.50
N GLN A 166 11.39 -29.88 3.39
CA GLN A 166 10.94 -30.38 4.69
C GLN A 166 10.39 -29.25 5.57
N ALA A 167 11.06 -28.09 5.64
CA ALA A 167 10.57 -26.95 6.40
C ALA A 167 9.23 -26.42 5.86
N THR A 168 9.08 -26.35 4.53
CA THR A 168 7.83 -25.93 3.88
C THR A 168 6.70 -26.92 4.16
N ARG A 169 6.96 -28.23 4.06
CA ARG A 169 6.00 -29.29 4.42
C ARG A 169 5.57 -29.20 5.87
N THR A 170 6.52 -29.09 6.80
CA THR A 170 6.21 -28.95 8.24
C THR A 170 5.39 -27.69 8.52
N ARG A 171 5.70 -26.56 7.87
CA ARG A 171 4.92 -25.33 8.01
C ARG A 171 3.49 -25.50 7.50
N LEU A 172 3.31 -26.12 6.34
CA LEU A 172 1.99 -26.42 5.77
C LEU A 172 1.17 -27.29 6.72
N GLU A 173 1.70 -28.44 7.15
CA GLU A 173 0.99 -29.38 8.02
C GLU A 173 0.65 -28.79 9.39
N ASN A 174 1.56 -27.99 9.97
CA ASN A 174 1.28 -27.30 11.23
C ASN A 174 0.19 -26.23 11.06
N GLY A 175 0.20 -25.50 9.95
CA GLY A 175 -0.82 -24.50 9.62
C GLY A 175 -2.21 -25.12 9.42
N LEU A 176 -2.29 -26.20 8.64
CA LEU A 176 -3.54 -26.96 8.46
C LEU A 176 -4.09 -27.46 9.79
N ARG A 177 -3.23 -28.04 10.64
CA ARG A 177 -3.63 -28.53 11.97
C ARG A 177 -4.14 -27.42 12.88
N ALA A 178 -3.44 -26.28 12.93
CA ALA A 178 -3.83 -25.15 13.77
C ALA A 178 -5.21 -24.58 13.39
N GLU A 179 -5.56 -24.64 12.11
CA GLU A 179 -6.82 -24.11 11.56
C GLU A 179 -7.91 -25.20 11.42
N SER A 180 -7.64 -26.43 11.87
CA SER A 180 -8.51 -27.60 11.69
C SER A 180 -8.94 -27.82 10.22
N LEU A 181 -7.99 -27.65 9.30
CA LEU A 181 -8.16 -27.85 7.87
C LEU A 181 -7.52 -29.17 7.42
N THR A 182 -8.05 -29.73 6.34
CA THR A 182 -7.55 -30.96 5.71
C THR A 182 -7.12 -30.69 4.27
N HIS A 183 -6.33 -31.60 3.68
CA HIS A 183 -6.03 -31.53 2.25
C HIS A 183 -7.29 -31.59 1.38
N ALA A 184 -8.33 -32.32 1.81
CA ALA A 184 -9.62 -32.37 1.12
C ALA A 184 -10.34 -31.02 1.10
N ASP A 185 -10.15 -30.17 2.12
CA ASP A 185 -10.65 -28.80 2.11
C ASP A 185 -10.00 -27.95 1.01
N LEU A 186 -8.71 -28.19 0.74
CA LEU A 186 -7.93 -27.47 -0.26
C LEU A 186 -8.36 -27.86 -1.69
N ASP A 187 -8.76 -29.11 -1.90
CA ASP A 187 -9.21 -29.62 -3.20
C ASP A 187 -10.63 -29.16 -3.57
N ASN A 188 -11.40 -28.69 -2.58
CA ASN A 188 -12.75 -28.22 -2.79
C ASN A 188 -12.75 -26.86 -3.52
N LYS A 189 -13.14 -26.87 -4.79
CA LYS A 189 -13.22 -25.66 -5.65
C LYS A 189 -14.13 -24.56 -5.10
N ARG A 190 -15.09 -24.88 -4.23
CA ARG A 190 -15.96 -23.88 -3.58
C ARG A 190 -15.21 -23.04 -2.53
N ASN A 191 -14.05 -23.51 -2.06
CA ASN A 191 -13.24 -22.84 -1.04
C ASN A 191 -12.13 -21.96 -1.66
N LYS A 192 -12.21 -21.62 -2.96
CA LYS A 192 -11.23 -20.75 -3.60
C LYS A 192 -11.53 -19.28 -3.33
N TRP A 193 -10.53 -18.56 -2.82
CA TRP A 193 -10.60 -17.12 -2.70
C TRP A 193 -10.56 -16.50 -4.11
N PRO A 194 -11.57 -15.71 -4.51
CA PRO A 194 -11.59 -15.13 -5.83
C PRO A 194 -10.47 -14.07 -5.96
N LEU A 195 -9.89 -13.97 -7.15
CA LEU A 195 -9.11 -12.79 -7.50
C LEU A 195 -10.05 -11.58 -7.61
N LEU A 196 -9.54 -10.36 -7.42
CA LEU A 196 -10.34 -9.13 -7.48
C LEU A 196 -11.24 -9.08 -8.73
N GLY A 197 -10.69 -9.37 -9.92
CA GLY A 197 -11.47 -9.39 -11.16
C GLY A 197 -12.66 -10.36 -11.11
N ALA A 198 -12.40 -11.62 -10.74
CA ALA A 198 -13.45 -12.64 -10.61
C ALA A 198 -14.48 -12.28 -9.51
N TYR A 199 -14.05 -11.65 -8.42
CA TYR A 199 -14.95 -11.16 -7.38
C TYR A 199 -15.89 -10.08 -7.91
N LEU A 200 -15.37 -9.12 -8.68
CA LEU A 200 -16.13 -8.02 -9.28
C LEU A 200 -17.13 -8.48 -10.35
N GLU A 201 -16.85 -9.59 -11.02
CA GLU A 201 -17.71 -10.20 -12.04
C GLU A 201 -18.81 -11.11 -11.46
N SER A 202 -18.63 -11.58 -10.22
CA SER A 202 -19.61 -12.46 -9.58
C SER A 202 -20.92 -11.72 -9.24
N THR A 203 -22.05 -12.43 -9.25
CA THR A 203 -23.35 -11.91 -8.82
C THR A 203 -23.65 -12.23 -7.34
N PRO A 204 -24.42 -11.40 -6.61
CA PRO A 204 -25.00 -10.11 -7.03
C PRO A 204 -23.96 -8.97 -7.00
N ASP A 205 -24.26 -7.85 -7.67
CA ASP A 205 -23.46 -6.62 -7.59
C ASP A 205 -23.77 -5.87 -6.29
N THR A 206 -22.87 -5.95 -5.32
CA THR A 206 -23.04 -5.36 -3.98
C THR A 206 -22.40 -3.97 -3.90
N ALA A 207 -22.79 -3.17 -2.90
CA ALA A 207 -22.15 -1.87 -2.64
C ALA A 207 -20.62 -1.99 -2.44
N HIS A 208 -20.16 -3.08 -1.82
CA HIS A 208 -18.74 -3.37 -1.68
C HIS A 208 -18.04 -3.60 -3.03
N LYS A 209 -18.66 -4.35 -3.95
CA LYS A 209 -18.13 -4.53 -5.33
C LYS A 209 -18.11 -3.22 -6.12
N GLN A 210 -19.15 -2.40 -5.98
CA GLN A 210 -19.21 -1.09 -6.64
C GLN A 210 -18.09 -0.17 -6.17
N MET A 211 -17.78 -0.18 -4.86
CA MET A 211 -16.64 0.53 -4.30
C MET A 211 -15.31 0.01 -4.86
N LEU A 212 -15.08 -1.29 -4.83
CA LEU A 212 -13.84 -1.89 -5.35
C LEU A 212 -13.64 -1.63 -6.85
N ARG A 213 -14.73 -1.58 -7.62
CA ARG A 213 -14.69 -1.26 -9.05
C ARG A 213 -14.19 0.17 -9.30
N LYS A 214 -14.38 1.12 -8.37
CA LYS A 214 -13.75 2.45 -8.48
C LYS A 214 -12.23 2.37 -8.47
N LEU A 215 -11.67 1.46 -7.67
CA LEU A 215 -10.22 1.21 -7.59
C LEU A 215 -9.66 0.41 -8.78
N THR A 216 -10.49 0.04 -9.77
CA THR A 216 -10.03 -0.62 -11.01
C THR A 216 -10.18 0.26 -12.26
N LEU A 217 -10.62 1.51 -12.09
CA LEU A 217 -10.89 2.46 -13.16
C LEU A 217 -9.96 3.68 -13.08
N GLY A 218 -9.87 4.39 -14.20
CA GLY A 218 -9.16 5.68 -14.28
C GLY A 218 -7.73 5.60 -13.76
N PHE A 219 -7.40 6.54 -12.88
CA PHE A 219 -6.08 6.68 -12.26
C PHE A 219 -5.67 5.54 -11.32
N TRP A 220 -6.61 4.69 -10.87
CA TRP A 220 -6.26 3.52 -10.06
C TRP A 220 -5.80 2.33 -10.90
N LYS A 221 -6.32 2.22 -12.13
CA LYS A 221 -5.98 1.13 -13.06
C LYS A 221 -4.49 1.11 -13.39
N GLU A 222 -3.86 2.28 -13.47
CA GLU A 222 -2.44 2.42 -13.83
C GLU A 222 -1.52 1.57 -12.95
N TYR A 223 -1.84 1.43 -11.65
CA TYR A 223 -1.01 0.68 -10.71
C TYR A 223 -0.96 -0.81 -11.04
N SER A 224 -2.03 -1.36 -11.61
CA SER A 224 -2.03 -2.73 -12.12
C SER A 224 -1.06 -2.87 -13.28
N SER A 225 -1.12 -1.95 -14.26
CA SER A 225 -0.22 -1.93 -15.41
C SER A 225 1.25 -1.77 -15.01
N ILE A 226 1.52 -0.84 -14.08
CA ILE A 226 2.85 -0.60 -13.51
C ILE A 226 3.38 -1.86 -12.81
N SER A 227 2.56 -2.53 -11.99
CA SER A 227 2.97 -3.72 -11.25
C SER A 227 3.33 -4.92 -12.15
N HIS A 228 2.71 -5.00 -13.34
CA HIS A 228 3.00 -6.03 -14.33
C HIS A 228 4.09 -5.62 -15.34
N ALA A 229 4.68 -4.43 -15.18
CA ALA A 229 5.60 -3.86 -16.16
C ALA A 229 5.03 -3.89 -17.60
N SER A 230 3.71 -3.72 -17.75
CA SER A 230 3.08 -3.65 -19.05
C SER A 230 3.45 -2.35 -19.76
N PHE A 231 3.45 -2.35 -21.10
CA PHE A 231 3.89 -1.19 -21.87
C PHE A 231 3.12 0.09 -21.52
N ASP A 232 1.80 0.01 -21.33
CA ASP A 232 0.96 1.15 -20.94
C ASP A 232 1.30 1.69 -19.54
N GLY A 233 1.71 0.83 -18.61
CA GLY A 233 2.18 1.24 -17.28
C GLY A 233 3.61 1.81 -17.30
N LEU A 234 4.49 1.24 -18.11
CA LEU A 234 5.87 1.71 -18.23
C LEU A 234 5.95 3.04 -19.00
N ALA A 235 5.12 3.24 -20.02
CA ALA A 235 5.15 4.44 -20.87
C ALA A 235 5.01 5.74 -20.06
N SER A 236 4.18 5.76 -19.01
CA SER A 236 4.03 6.92 -18.12
C SER A 236 5.20 7.11 -17.15
N MET A 237 6.02 6.08 -16.93
CA MET A 237 7.15 6.12 -15.99
C MET A 237 8.51 6.33 -16.66
N VAL A 238 8.65 6.03 -17.96
CA VAL A 238 9.91 6.06 -18.72
C VAL A 238 10.77 7.31 -18.44
N PRO A 239 10.23 8.55 -18.46
CA PRO A 239 11.06 9.74 -18.22
C PRO A 239 11.71 9.77 -16.85
N PHE A 240 11.11 9.11 -15.86
CA PHE A 240 11.56 9.13 -14.47
C PHE A 240 12.47 7.96 -14.12
N ILE A 241 12.28 6.79 -14.76
CA ILE A 241 13.12 5.61 -14.54
C ILE A 241 14.37 5.58 -15.43
N CYS A 242 14.30 6.24 -16.59
CA CYS A 242 15.39 6.32 -17.57
C CYS A 242 15.67 7.78 -17.97
N PRO A 243 16.07 8.65 -17.02
CA PRO A 243 16.29 10.08 -17.29
C PRO A 243 17.44 10.33 -18.27
N ASP A 244 18.36 9.36 -18.46
CA ASP A 244 19.41 9.42 -19.47
C ASP A 244 18.88 9.38 -20.90
N LYS A 245 17.68 8.83 -21.11
CA LYS A 245 16.99 8.77 -22.41
C LYS A 245 16.23 10.05 -22.74
N VAL A 246 16.03 10.92 -21.75
CA VAL A 246 15.45 12.24 -21.93
C VAL A 246 16.52 13.19 -22.45
N LYS A 247 16.18 13.98 -23.49
CA LYS A 247 17.10 14.98 -24.04
C LYS A 247 17.47 16.01 -22.98
N HIS A 248 18.72 16.46 -22.98
CA HIS A 248 19.26 17.29 -21.91
C HIS A 248 18.49 18.59 -21.68
N ASP A 249 18.06 19.25 -22.76
CA ASP A 249 17.27 20.48 -22.78
C ASP A 249 15.85 20.33 -22.21
N GLU A 250 15.31 19.10 -22.19
CA GLU A 250 13.98 18.81 -21.67
C GLU A 250 14.01 18.38 -20.19
N ARG A 251 15.19 18.05 -19.62
CA ARG A 251 15.30 17.44 -18.27
C ARG A 251 14.78 18.31 -17.14
N GLU A 252 14.98 19.63 -17.18
CA GLU A 252 14.50 20.54 -16.13
C GLU A 252 12.97 20.52 -16.01
N LEU A 253 12.25 20.36 -17.12
CA LEU A 253 10.80 20.22 -17.12
C LEU A 253 10.33 18.98 -16.35
N PHE A 254 11.13 17.91 -16.37
CA PHE A 254 10.76 16.64 -15.72
C PHE A 254 10.95 16.67 -14.21
N ASP A 255 11.81 17.53 -13.66
CA ASP A 255 11.99 17.63 -12.21
C ASP A 255 10.73 18.14 -11.52
N ASP A 256 10.07 19.16 -12.09
CA ASP A 256 8.80 19.70 -11.59
C ASP A 256 7.64 18.72 -11.78
N VAL A 257 7.59 18.03 -12.92
CA VAL A 257 6.58 17.00 -13.18
C VAL A 257 6.76 15.82 -12.22
N ALA A 258 8.00 15.44 -11.91
CA ALA A 258 8.29 14.35 -11.00
C ALA A 258 7.78 14.64 -9.58
N ASP A 259 7.97 15.85 -9.07
CA ASP A 259 7.45 16.24 -7.75
C ASP A 259 5.93 16.16 -7.67
N ARG A 260 5.23 16.59 -8.73
CA ARG A 260 3.77 16.47 -8.82
C ARG A 260 3.32 15.02 -8.81
N HIS A 261 3.98 14.16 -9.59
CA HIS A 261 3.69 12.72 -9.60
C HIS A 261 3.94 12.08 -8.24
N ILE A 262 5.06 12.41 -7.58
CA ILE A 262 5.37 11.91 -6.24
C ILE A 262 4.28 12.31 -5.24
N ALA A 263 3.90 13.59 -5.20
CA ALA A 263 2.86 14.09 -4.32
C ALA A 263 1.50 13.40 -4.58
N MET A 264 1.14 13.25 -5.86
CA MET A 264 -0.06 12.55 -6.29
C MET A 264 -0.09 11.10 -5.82
N HIS A 265 1.00 10.35 -6.00
CA HIS A 265 1.06 8.94 -5.58
C HIS A 265 1.08 8.79 -4.04
N ILE A 266 1.74 9.68 -3.30
CA ILE A 266 1.66 9.73 -1.82
C ILE A 266 0.23 9.96 -1.36
N GLY A 267 -0.48 10.87 -2.03
CA GLY A 267 -1.87 11.15 -1.69
C GLY A 267 -2.80 9.98 -2.01
N ARG A 268 -2.57 9.29 -3.14
CA ARG A 268 -3.32 8.08 -3.50
C ARG A 268 -3.09 6.94 -2.50
N THR A 269 -1.86 6.73 -2.03
CA THR A 269 -1.56 5.71 -1.02
C THR A 269 -2.18 6.05 0.33
N ALA A 270 -2.12 7.32 0.74
CA ALA A 270 -2.81 7.81 1.92
C ALA A 270 -4.34 7.63 1.80
N GLY A 271 -4.90 7.91 0.63
CA GLY A 271 -6.31 7.69 0.34
C GLY A 271 -6.74 6.23 0.52
N VAL A 272 -6.01 5.29 -0.08
CA VAL A 272 -6.32 3.84 0.05
C VAL A 272 -6.23 3.36 1.50
N LEU A 273 -5.19 3.78 2.24
CA LEU A 273 -5.06 3.41 3.66
C LEU A 273 -6.19 4.03 4.49
N LEU A 274 -6.50 5.31 4.30
CA LEU A 274 -7.57 6.01 5.02
C LEU A 274 -8.94 5.38 4.77
N CYS A 275 -9.21 4.96 3.53
CA CYS A 275 -10.37 4.17 3.15
C CYS A 275 -10.47 2.90 4.02
N LEU A 276 -9.39 2.12 4.09
CA LEU A 276 -9.34 0.90 4.90
C LEU A 276 -9.59 1.19 6.39
N LEU A 277 -8.92 2.21 6.95
CA LEU A 277 -9.09 2.58 8.37
C LEU A 277 -10.56 2.95 8.67
N THR A 278 -11.21 3.63 7.74
CA THR A 278 -12.63 4.00 7.87
C THR A 278 -13.53 2.76 7.82
N ASP A 279 -13.28 1.80 6.92
CA ASP A 279 -14.04 0.53 6.89
C ASP A 279 -13.82 -0.31 8.16
N ILE A 280 -12.59 -0.39 8.67
CA ILE A 280 -12.28 -1.09 9.94
C ILE A 280 -13.02 -0.44 11.10
N GLN A 281 -12.97 0.88 11.23
CA GLN A 281 -13.68 1.59 12.29
C GLN A 281 -15.20 1.46 12.14
N HIS A 282 -15.74 1.51 10.93
CA HIS A 282 -17.17 1.32 10.69
C HIS A 282 -17.65 -0.09 11.09
N PHE A 283 -16.85 -1.12 10.79
CA PHE A 283 -17.17 -2.50 11.11
C PHE A 283 -17.08 -2.77 12.62
N PHE A 284 -15.95 -2.46 13.25
CA PHE A 284 -15.71 -2.79 14.66
C PHE A 284 -16.29 -1.79 15.65
N LYS A 285 -16.46 -0.53 15.24
CA LYS A 285 -17.00 0.57 16.07
C LYS A 285 -16.25 0.73 17.38
N PHE A 286 -14.92 0.73 17.32
CA PHE A 286 -14.11 0.85 18.53
C PHE A 286 -14.32 2.20 19.20
N ASP A 287 -14.44 2.18 20.53
CA ASP A 287 -14.53 3.39 21.35
C ASP A 287 -13.15 3.85 21.84
N GLY A 288 -13.05 5.14 22.16
CA GLY A 288 -11.83 5.76 22.70
C GLY A 288 -10.78 6.14 21.64
N ALA A 289 -9.66 6.71 22.11
CA ALA A 289 -8.54 7.20 21.27
C ALA A 289 -8.90 8.22 20.16
N ASP A 290 -10.08 8.85 20.26
CA ASP A 290 -10.61 9.84 19.30
C ASP A 290 -10.53 9.38 17.84
N ILE A 291 -10.82 8.10 17.56
CA ILE A 291 -10.64 7.52 16.22
C ILE A 291 -11.48 8.26 15.18
N ASP A 292 -12.77 8.45 15.46
CA ASP A 292 -13.69 9.12 14.52
C ASP A 292 -13.26 10.57 14.26
N GLY A 293 -12.85 11.31 15.30
CA GLY A 293 -12.35 12.68 15.15
C GLY A 293 -11.04 12.75 14.36
N ARG A 294 -10.13 11.79 14.57
CA ARG A 294 -8.89 11.67 13.80
C ARG A 294 -9.16 11.31 12.33
N LEU A 295 -10.09 10.39 12.06
CA LEU A 295 -10.51 10.07 10.69
C LEU A 295 -11.05 11.31 9.97
N SER A 296 -11.99 12.05 10.58
CA SER A 296 -12.57 13.26 9.97
C SER A 296 -11.52 14.34 9.71
N LYS A 297 -10.57 14.56 10.62
CA LYS A 297 -9.44 15.50 10.42
C LYS A 297 -8.56 15.10 9.25
N ILE A 298 -8.19 13.82 9.16
CA ILE A 298 -7.34 13.32 8.08
C ILE A 298 -8.08 13.41 6.74
N TRP A 299 -9.36 13.04 6.68
CA TRP A 299 -10.18 13.20 5.48
C TRP A 299 -10.23 14.67 5.01
N ALA A 300 -10.46 15.61 5.93
CA ALA A 300 -10.48 17.04 5.59
C ALA A 300 -9.14 17.54 5.02
N ALA A 301 -8.01 17.01 5.51
CA ALA A 301 -6.70 17.37 5.01
C ALA A 301 -6.45 16.90 3.57
N ILE A 302 -6.99 15.73 3.18
CA ILE A 302 -6.66 15.08 1.90
C ILE A 302 -7.76 15.18 0.83
N ILE A 303 -9.00 15.53 1.19
CA ILE A 303 -10.12 15.72 0.26
C ILE A 303 -9.92 16.77 -0.85
N PRO A 304 -8.96 17.72 -0.77
CA PRO A 304 -8.63 18.55 -1.94
C PRO A 304 -8.14 17.74 -3.14
N MET A 305 -7.63 16.51 -2.95
CA MET A 305 -7.27 15.61 -4.05
C MET A 305 -8.50 15.05 -4.73
N LEU A 306 -8.58 15.21 -6.05
CA LEU A 306 -9.68 14.67 -6.86
C LEU A 306 -9.86 13.17 -6.62
N GLU A 307 -8.76 12.42 -6.65
CA GLU A 307 -8.75 10.97 -6.54
C GLU A 307 -9.30 10.47 -5.21
N VAL A 308 -9.02 11.19 -4.13
CA VAL A 308 -9.47 10.85 -2.78
C VAL A 308 -10.89 11.34 -2.54
N ARG A 309 -11.23 12.51 -3.08
CA ARG A 309 -12.60 13.05 -3.07
C ARG A 309 -13.58 12.11 -3.74
N GLU A 310 -13.23 11.53 -4.89
CA GLU A 310 -14.11 10.58 -5.57
C GLU A 310 -14.49 9.39 -4.69
N LEU A 311 -13.55 8.86 -3.90
CA LEU A 311 -13.83 7.77 -2.95
C LEU A 311 -14.66 8.26 -1.76
N PHE A 312 -14.35 9.46 -1.26
CA PHE A 312 -15.07 10.09 -0.16
C PHE A 312 -16.54 10.32 -0.50
N ASP A 313 -16.80 10.98 -1.62
CA ASP A 313 -18.13 11.37 -2.07
C ASP A 313 -18.99 10.15 -2.42
N PHE A 314 -18.35 9.08 -2.89
CA PHE A 314 -19.01 7.84 -3.29
C PHE A 314 -19.43 6.98 -2.10
N ARG A 315 -18.64 6.92 -1.02
CA ARG A 315 -18.89 6.00 0.12
C ARG A 315 -18.55 6.59 1.48
N TYR A 316 -17.36 7.16 1.66
CA TYR A 316 -16.83 7.36 3.01
C TYR A 316 -17.47 8.50 3.79
N LYS A 317 -18.06 9.50 3.13
CA LYS A 317 -18.84 10.54 3.82
C LYS A 317 -19.98 9.97 4.67
N ASP A 318 -20.56 8.85 4.23
CA ASP A 318 -21.71 8.20 4.87
C ASP A 318 -21.28 7.19 5.96
N LEU A 319 -19.98 6.85 6.01
CA LEU A 319 -19.43 5.93 7.01
C LEU A 319 -18.82 6.65 8.21
N LEU A 320 -18.50 7.94 8.08
CA LEU A 320 -17.98 8.75 9.18
C LEU A 320 -19.06 9.06 10.21
N LYS A 321 -18.72 8.88 11.49
CA LYS A 321 -19.59 9.26 12.61
C LYS A 321 -19.70 10.78 12.79
N HIS A 322 -18.61 11.49 12.49
CA HIS A 322 -18.56 12.95 12.56
C HIS A 322 -18.38 13.53 11.16
N PRO A 323 -19.14 14.57 10.78
CA PRO A 323 -18.92 15.27 9.52
C PRO A 323 -17.51 15.87 9.49
N LEU A 324 -17.06 16.25 8.30
CA LEU A 324 -15.81 17.00 8.17
C LEU A 324 -15.94 18.35 8.92
N PRO A 325 -14.86 18.82 9.58
CA PRO A 325 -14.82 20.06 10.37
C PRO A 325 -15.02 21.33 9.55
#